data_AF-A0A3D1TSZ5-F1
#
_entry.id   AF-A0A3D1TSZ5-F1
#
_cell.length_a   1.000
_cell.length_b   1.000
_cell.length_c   1.000
_cell.angle_alpha   90.00
_cell.angle_beta   90.00
_cell.angle_gamma   90.00
#
_symmetry.space_group_name_H-M   'P 1'
#
loop_
_entity.id
_entity.type
_entity.pdbx_description
1 polymer ?
#
loop_
_entity_poly.entity_id
_entity_poly.type
_entity_poly.pdbx_seq_one_letter_code
_entity_poly.pdbx_strand_id
1 'polypeptide(L)'
;MNTVIDRPRVDTTAPAATVFQIDPAASRIEFSIGKRLFFVKNLTVTGRFGDVAGTMTVDDQDPVSARVDVTIDAASIDTKNGRRDKHLRTADFFDVD
;
A
#
# COMPACT_ATOMS: atom_id res chain seq x y z
N MET A 1 45.84 42.60 -11.75
CA MET A 1 44.54 42.72 -11.08
C MET A 1 43.67 41.59 -11.63
N ASN A 2 43.56 40.47 -10.92
CA ASN A 2 42.72 39.35 -11.37
C ASN A 2 41.36 39.48 -10.72
N THR A 3 40.33 39.75 -11.53
CA THR A 3 38.94 39.78 -11.09
C THR A 3 38.46 38.33 -10.94
N VAL A 4 38.24 37.91 -9.70
CA VAL A 4 37.52 36.68 -9.38
C VAL A 4 36.04 36.95 -9.65
N ILE A 5 35.47 36.31 -10.67
CA ILE A 5 34.02 36.30 -10.89
C ILE A 5 33.44 35.26 -9.93
N ASP A 6 32.96 35.73 -8.78
CA ASP A 6 32.17 34.93 -7.86
C ASP A 6 30.83 34.61 -8.55
N ARG A 7 30.66 33.35 -8.99
CA ARG A 7 29.38 32.89 -9.54
C ARG A 7 28.44 32.74 -8.36
N PRO A 8 27.24 33.37 -8.36
CA PRO A 8 26.30 33.15 -7.27
C PRO A 8 26.01 31.65 -7.19
N ARG A 9 26.33 31.06 -6.04
CA ARG A 9 25.89 29.72 -5.68
C ARG A 9 24.37 29.78 -5.67
N VAL A 10 23.76 29.22 -6.71
CA VAL A 10 22.33 28.92 -6.68
C VAL A 10 22.17 27.84 -5.62
N ASP A 11 21.76 28.24 -4.43
CA ASP A 11 21.33 27.30 -3.40
C ASP A 11 20.02 26.69 -3.88
N THR A 12 20.13 25.66 -4.71
CA THR A 12 19.00 24.81 -5.09
C THR A 12 18.52 24.14 -3.81
N THR A 13 17.46 24.68 -3.22
CA THR A 13 16.69 23.97 -2.18
C THR A 13 16.25 22.65 -2.81
N ALA A 14 16.72 21.52 -2.26
CA ALA A 14 16.31 20.21 -2.73
C ALA A 14 14.76 20.14 -2.74
N PRO A 15 14.12 19.59 -3.79
CA PRO A 15 12.68 19.47 -3.81
C PRO A 15 12.23 18.68 -2.58
N ALA A 16 11.27 19.22 -1.84
CA ALA A 16 10.70 18.52 -0.69
C ALA A 16 9.94 17.29 -1.19
N ALA A 17 10.01 16.18 -0.45
CA ALA A 17 9.25 14.98 -0.74
C ALA A 17 7.76 15.29 -0.90
N THR A 18 7.12 14.69 -1.90
CA THR A 18 5.69 14.85 -2.18
C THR A 18 4.88 13.79 -1.44
N VAL A 19 3.80 14.21 -0.79
CA VAL A 19 2.88 13.31 -0.08
C VAL A 19 1.60 13.13 -0.91
N PHE A 20 1.29 11.88 -1.24
CA PHE A 20 0.08 11.45 -1.93
C PHE A 20 -0.89 10.77 -0.96
N GLN A 21 -2.18 11.00 -1.15
CA GLN A 21 -3.24 10.27 -0.46
C GLN A 21 -3.68 9.08 -1.32
N ILE A 22 -3.89 7.93 -0.69
CA ILE A 22 -4.46 6.77 -1.37
C ILE A 22 -5.93 7.05 -1.66
N ASP A 23 -6.32 6.99 -2.92
CA ASP A 23 -7.72 7.04 -3.35
C ASP A 23 -8.36 5.65 -3.24
N PRO A 24 -9.32 5.43 -2.33
CA PRO A 24 -9.98 4.13 -2.17
C PRO A 24 -10.75 3.67 -3.41
N ALA A 25 -11.23 4.58 -4.26
CA ALA A 25 -11.98 4.23 -5.46
C ALA A 25 -11.07 3.71 -6.60
N ALA A 26 -9.82 4.15 -6.63
CA ALA A 26 -8.82 3.78 -7.63
C ALA A 26 -7.78 2.76 -7.14
N SER A 27 -7.81 2.40 -5.85
CA SER A 27 -6.85 1.51 -5.21
C SER A 27 -7.50 0.18 -4.79
N ARG A 28 -6.71 -0.89 -4.73
CA ARG A 28 -7.18 -2.21 -4.27
C ARG A 28 -6.10 -2.91 -3.46
N ILE A 29 -6.51 -3.55 -2.37
CA ILE A 29 -5.67 -4.49 -1.63
C ILE A 29 -6.27 -5.87 -1.81
N GLU A 30 -5.55 -6.73 -2.53
CA GLU A 30 -6.00 -8.06 -2.91
C GLU A 30 -5.00 -9.11 -2.43
N PHE A 31 -5.52 -10.27 -2.05
CA PHE A 31 -4.71 -11.43 -1.70
C PHE A 31 -5.18 -12.66 -2.48
N SER A 32 -4.26 -13.61 -2.63
CA SER A 32 -4.54 -14.90 -3.27
C SER A 32 -3.80 -15.99 -2.51
N ILE A 33 -4.54 -16.97 -2.02
CA ILE A 33 -4.00 -18.12 -1.27
C ILE A 33 -4.39 -19.39 -2.01
N GLY A 34 -3.39 -20.04 -2.63
CA GLY A 34 -3.57 -21.37 -3.19
C GLY A 34 -3.56 -22.44 -2.10
N LYS A 35 -4.50 -23.39 -2.11
CA LYS A 35 -4.30 -24.60 -1.32
C LYS A 35 -3.17 -25.42 -1.94
N ARG A 36 -2.19 -25.84 -1.14
CA ARG A 36 -1.07 -26.71 -1.54
C ARG A 36 -1.56 -28.14 -1.81
N LEU A 37 -2.40 -28.31 -2.83
CA LEU A 37 -2.69 -29.60 -3.45
C LEU A 37 -2.19 -29.49 -4.90
N PHE A 38 -1.03 -30.11 -5.15
CA PHE A 38 -0.26 -30.06 -6.41
C PHE A 38 -1.06 -30.37 -7.69
N PHE A 39 -2.29 -30.87 -7.58
CA PHE A 39 -3.09 -31.38 -8.70
C PHE A 39 -4.40 -30.62 -8.94
N VAL A 40 -4.79 -29.65 -8.11
CA VAL A 40 -6.08 -28.95 -8.27
C VAL A 40 -5.89 -27.43 -8.34
N LYS A 41 -5.72 -26.91 -9.56
CA LYS A 41 -5.68 -25.46 -9.86
C LYS A 41 -6.92 -24.68 -9.40
N ASN A 42 -8.02 -25.37 -9.08
CA ASN A 42 -9.33 -24.78 -8.79
C ASN A 42 -9.57 -24.47 -7.29
N LEU A 43 -8.52 -24.48 -6.46
CA LEU A 43 -8.60 -24.26 -5.01
C LEU A 43 -7.86 -22.99 -4.55
N THR A 44 -7.73 -22.00 -5.44
CA THR A 44 -7.22 -20.68 -5.08
C THR A 44 -8.35 -19.84 -4.48
N VAL A 45 -8.12 -19.32 -3.28
CA VAL A 45 -8.99 -18.33 -2.65
C VAL A 45 -8.42 -16.95 -2.91
N THR A 46 -9.15 -16.15 -3.67
CA THR A 46 -8.89 -14.72 -3.81
C THR A 46 -9.81 -13.96 -2.86
N GLY A 47 -9.28 -12.90 -2.26
CA GLY A 47 -10.06 -11.95 -1.48
C GLY A 47 -9.46 -10.57 -1.54
N ARG A 48 -10.19 -9.60 -1.00
CA ARG A 48 -9.78 -8.20 -0.92
C ARG A 48 -10.23 -7.59 0.39
N PHE A 49 -9.65 -6.45 0.73
CA PHE A 49 -10.16 -5.55 1.77
C PHE A 49 -10.75 -4.31 1.10
N GLY A 50 -11.99 -3.98 1.48
CA GLY A 50 -12.75 -2.86 0.89
C GLY A 50 -12.40 -1.52 1.50
N ASP A 51 -12.03 -1.49 2.78
CA ASP A 51 -11.81 -0.27 3.54
C ASP A 51 -10.31 -0.07 3.77
N VAL A 52 -9.75 0.83 2.95
CA VAL A 52 -8.32 1.12 2.90
C VAL A 52 -8.12 2.63 2.91
N ALA A 53 -7.19 3.08 3.73
CA ALA A 53 -6.72 4.46 3.77
C ALA A 53 -5.20 4.47 3.89
N GLY A 54 -4.56 5.57 3.48
CA GLY A 54 -3.12 5.70 3.68
C GLY A 54 -2.50 6.83 2.88
N THR A 55 -1.18 6.94 3.05
CA THR A 55 -0.35 7.97 2.44
C THR A 55 0.91 7.38 1.85
N MET A 56 1.40 7.98 0.77
CA MET A 56 2.68 7.66 0.17
C MET A 56 3.53 8.92 0.09
N THR A 57 4.77 8.85 0.56
CA THR A 57 5.75 9.93 0.46
C THR A 57 6.80 9.52 -0.56
N VAL A 58 7.04 10.36 -1.58
CA VAL A 58 8.02 10.12 -2.65
C VAL A 58 8.92 11.33 -2.80
N ASP A 59 10.23 11.09 -2.80
CA ASP A 59 11.23 12.07 -3.23
C ASP A 59 11.75 11.63 -4.62
N ASP A 60 11.52 12.45 -5.64
CA ASP A 60 11.96 12.15 -7.02
C ASP A 60 13.49 12.16 -7.16
N GLN A 61 14.22 12.76 -6.22
CA GLN A 61 15.69 12.79 -6.20
C GLN A 61 16.28 11.63 -5.39
N ASP A 62 15.52 11.08 -4.44
CA ASP A 62 15.89 9.88 -3.69
C ASP A 62 14.71 8.88 -3.63
N PRO A 63 14.48 8.10 -4.69
CA PRO A 63 13.39 7.11 -4.72
C PRO A 63 13.52 6.02 -3.65
N VAL A 64 14.71 5.80 -3.09
CA VAL A 64 14.94 4.78 -2.05
C VAL A 64 14.38 5.23 -0.70
N SER A 65 14.24 6.55 -0.49
CA SER A 65 13.60 7.13 0.69
C SER A 65 12.06 7.01 0.69
N ALA A 66 11.47 6.56 -0.42
CA ALA A 66 10.02 6.49 -0.57
C ALA A 66 9.39 5.61 0.51
N ARG A 67 8.26 6.09 1.04
CA ARG A 67 7.55 5.44 2.15
C ARG A 67 6.06 5.35 1.87
N VAL A 68 5.46 4.24 2.28
CA VAL A 68 4.02 4.00 2.19
C VAL A 68 3.52 3.58 3.56
N ASP A 69 2.52 4.28 4.08
CA ASP A 69 1.85 3.94 5.33
C ASP A 69 0.36 3.72 5.02
N VAL A 70 -0.14 2.50 5.28
CA VAL A 70 -1.47 2.03 4.90
C VAL A 70 -2.18 1.48 6.13
N THR A 71 -3.44 1.83 6.28
CA THR A 71 -4.36 1.27 7.28
C THR A 71 -5.48 0.53 6.56
N ILE A 72 -5.79 -0.67 7.04
CA ILE A 72 -6.81 -1.56 6.48
C ILE A 72 -7.75 -1.95 7.61
N ASP A 73 -9.05 -1.83 7.40
CA ASP A 73 -10.02 -2.46 8.29
C ASP A 73 -10.17 -3.94 7.89
N ALA A 74 -9.75 -4.85 8.76
CA ALA A 74 -9.83 -6.27 8.48
C ALA A 74 -11.29 -6.79 8.45
N ALA A 75 -12.25 -6.09 9.06
CA ALA A 75 -13.67 -6.42 8.95
C ALA A 75 -14.20 -6.18 7.53
N SER A 76 -13.51 -5.41 6.70
CA SER A 76 -13.88 -5.16 5.29
C SER A 76 -13.53 -6.32 4.34
N ILE A 77 -13.08 -7.46 4.86
CA ILE A 77 -12.70 -8.62 4.05
C ILE A 77 -13.87 -9.14 3.19
N ASP A 78 -13.58 -9.36 1.91
CA ASP A 78 -14.50 -9.89 0.90
C ASP A 78 -13.79 -10.96 0.07
N THR A 79 -14.17 -12.23 0.28
CA THR A 79 -13.74 -13.37 -0.54
C THR A 79 -14.83 -13.85 -1.49
N LYS A 80 -15.90 -13.06 -1.68
CA LYS A 80 -17.14 -13.41 -2.39
C LYS A 80 -17.84 -14.64 -1.82
N ASN A 81 -17.62 -14.95 -0.54
CA ASN A 81 -18.26 -16.05 0.18
C ASN A 81 -18.55 -15.64 1.62
N GLY A 82 -19.79 -15.19 1.87
CA GLY A 82 -20.17 -14.62 3.16
C GLY A 82 -19.98 -15.54 4.37
N ARG A 83 -20.06 -16.88 4.22
CA ARG A 83 -19.77 -17.81 5.33
C ARG A 83 -18.28 -17.81 5.68
N ARG A 84 -17.42 -17.78 4.66
CA ARG A 84 -15.98 -17.70 4.85
C ARG A 84 -15.57 -16.33 5.39
N ASP A 85 -16.18 -15.26 4.88
CA ASP A 85 -15.90 -13.90 5.34
C ASP A 85 -16.26 -13.75 6.83
N LYS A 86 -17.43 -14.27 7.24
CA LYS A 86 -17.82 -14.31 8.66
C LYS A 86 -16.82 -15.08 9.52
N HIS A 87 -16.33 -16.23 9.05
CA HIS A 87 -15.34 -17.02 9.80
C HIS A 87 -13.97 -16.33 9.87
N LEU A 88 -13.56 -15.62 8.82
CA LEU A 88 -12.28 -14.90 8.81
C LEU A 88 -12.26 -13.73 9.81
N ARG A 89 -13.42 -13.18 10.18
CA ARG A 89 -13.51 -12.06 11.13
C ARG A 89 -13.45 -12.49 12.60
N THR A 90 -13.64 -13.77 12.91
CA THR A 90 -13.61 -14.26 14.30
C THR A 90 -12.18 -14.33 14.86
N ALA A 91 -12.09 -14.59 16.16
CA ALA A 91 -10.84 -14.82 16.90
C ALA A 91 -9.95 -15.96 16.37
N ASP A 92 -10.48 -16.85 15.52
CA ASP A 92 -9.66 -17.89 14.87
C ASP A 92 -8.73 -17.29 13.79
N PHE A 93 -8.98 -16.05 13.36
CA PHE A 93 -8.25 -15.35 12.30
C PHE A 93 -8.00 -13.87 12.63
N PHE A 94 -8.83 -12.95 12.14
CA PHE A 94 -8.57 -11.50 12.25
C PHE A 94 -9.02 -10.90 13.58
N ASP A 95 -9.88 -11.57 14.35
CA ASP A 95 -10.37 -11.11 15.65
C ASP A 95 -10.93 -9.67 15.62
N VAL A 96 -11.87 -9.44 14.71
CA VAL A 96 -12.52 -8.13 14.49
C VAL A 96 -14.03 -8.16 14.70
N ASP A 97 -14.61 -9.33 14.99
CA ASP A 97 -16.03 -9.57 15.32
C ASP A 97 -16.19 -10.41 16.58
#